data_AF-A0A941STB9-F1
#
_entry.id   AF-A0A941STB9-F1
#
_cell.length_a   1.000
_cell.length_b   1.000
_cell.length_c   1.000
_cell.angle_alpha   90.00
_cell.angle_beta   90.00
_cell.angle_gamma   90.00
#
_symmetry.space_group_name_H-M   'P 1'
#
loop_
_entity.id
_entity.type
_entity.pdbx_description
1 polymer ?
#
loop_
_entity_poly.entity_id
_entity_poly.type
_entity_poly.pdbx_seq_one_letter_code
_entity_poly.pdbx_strand_id
1 'polypeptide(L)'
;MEATKVGIREFRADLAEYIAASSPVAVTRHGQTVGYFIPVHGQAEADLVALKKASQSLDKLLSAQGVDVEDIVADFKKARKKSAPATSAKAK
;
A
#
# COMPACT_ATOMS: atom_id res chain seq x y z
N MET A 1 -3.56 5.61 11.39
CA MET A 1 -4.19 4.28 11.35
C MET A 1 -3.04 3.28 11.36
N GLU A 2 -3.13 2.21 12.14
CA GLU A 2 -2.11 1.16 12.17
C GLU A 2 -2.76 -0.19 11.82
N ALA A 3 -2.02 -1.03 11.10
CA ALA A 3 -2.47 -2.37 10.77
C ALA A 3 -2.09 -3.34 11.88
N THR A 4 -3.08 -4.03 12.44
CA THR A 4 -2.83 -5.05 13.47
C THR A 4 -2.02 -6.19 12.89
N LYS A 5 -0.95 -6.61 13.58
CA LYS A 5 -0.12 -7.75 13.15
C LYS A 5 -0.75 -9.05 13.62
N VAL A 6 -1.02 -9.95 12.68
CA VAL A 6 -1.69 -11.24 12.93
C VAL A 6 -0.88 -12.36 12.28
N GLY A 7 -0.77 -13.51 12.93
CA GLY A 7 -0.11 -14.68 12.35
C GLY A 7 -0.93 -15.33 11.24
N ILE A 8 -0.32 -15.87 10.18
CA ILE A 8 -1.04 -16.49 9.05
C ILE A 8 -1.98 -17.64 9.48
N ARG A 9 -1.71 -18.31 10.60
CA ARG A 9 -2.57 -19.37 11.14
C ARG A 9 -3.84 -18.79 11.76
N GLU A 10 -3.69 -17.76 12.58
CA GLU A 10 -4.78 -17.01 13.23
C GLU A 10 -5.63 -16.28 12.17
N PHE A 11 -4.98 -15.58 11.24
CA PHE A 11 -5.66 -14.89 10.14
C PHE A 11 -6.59 -15.83 9.34
N ARG A 12 -6.18 -17.08 9.13
CA ARG A 12 -7.00 -18.09 8.45
C ARG A 12 -8.12 -18.66 9.32
N ALA A 13 -7.90 -18.78 10.62
CA ALA A 13 -8.91 -19.28 11.56
C ALA A 13 -10.05 -18.26 11.70
N ASP A 14 -9.70 -16.98 11.79
CA ASP A 14 -10.64 -15.90 12.12
C ASP A 14 -10.93 -14.98 10.91
N LEU A 15 -10.77 -15.51 9.69
CA LEU A 15 -10.91 -14.73 8.44
C LEU A 15 -12.25 -13.99 8.36
N ALA A 16 -13.34 -14.62 8.80
CA ALA A 16 -14.66 -14.01 8.80
C ALA A 16 -14.73 -12.75 9.68
N GLU A 17 -14.05 -12.76 10.82
CA GLU A 17 -13.96 -11.60 11.71
C GLU A 17 -13.17 -10.47 11.05
N TYR A 18 -12.05 -10.77 10.40
CA TYR A 18 -11.27 -9.76 9.69
C TYR A 18 -11.99 -9.18 8.47
N ILE A 19 -12.83 -9.97 7.77
CA ILE A 19 -13.69 -9.48 6.69
C ILE A 19 -14.77 -8.54 7.22
N ALA A 20 -15.35 -8.85 8.38
CA ALA A 20 -16.36 -8.02 9.02
C ALA A 20 -15.78 -6.75 9.64
N ALA A 21 -14.52 -6.81 10.09
CA ALA A 21 -13.77 -5.67 10.56
C ALA A 21 -13.50 -4.67 9.42
N SER A 22 -13.40 -3.39 9.78
CA SER A 22 -13.07 -2.29 8.85
C SER A 22 -11.60 -1.87 8.92
N SER A 23 -10.78 -2.56 9.71
CA SER A 23 -9.37 -2.25 9.95
C SER A 23 -8.43 -3.12 9.10
N PRO A 24 -7.39 -2.54 8.48
CA PRO A 24 -6.34 -3.30 7.82
C PRO A 24 -5.57 -4.24 8.76
N VAL A 25 -5.14 -5.38 8.22
CA VAL A 25 -4.36 -6.39 8.96
C VAL A 25 -3.03 -6.63 8.25
N ALA A 26 -1.93 -6.59 9.01
CA ALA A 26 -0.62 -7.03 8.55
C ALA A 26 -0.47 -8.53 8.85
N VAL A 27 -0.53 -9.35 7.81
CA VAL A 27 -0.43 -10.81 7.94
C VAL A 27 1.03 -11.21 8.02
N THR A 28 1.38 -12.01 9.02
CA THR A 28 2.76 -12.40 9.33
C THR A 28 2.99 -13.90 9.22
N ARG A 29 4.21 -14.29 8.83
CA ARG A 29 4.69 -15.66 8.89
C ARG A 29 6.05 -15.66 9.58
N HIS A 30 6.20 -16.47 10.63
CA HIS A 30 7.41 -16.46 11.46
C HIS A 30 7.78 -15.04 11.96
N GLY A 31 6.79 -14.21 12.29
CA GLY A 31 6.98 -12.83 12.76
C GLY A 31 7.26 -11.79 11.67
N GLN A 32 7.48 -12.20 10.42
CA GLN A 32 7.71 -11.30 9.29
C GLN A 32 6.40 -11.02 8.55
N THR A 33 6.10 -9.76 8.24
CA THR A 33 4.94 -9.40 7.42
C THR A 33 5.10 -9.97 6.01
N VAL A 34 4.14 -10.79 5.59
CA VAL A 34 4.08 -11.40 4.26
C VAL A 34 3.04 -10.76 3.35
N GLY A 35 2.13 -9.96 3.90
CA GLY A 35 1.13 -9.24 3.13
C GLY A 35 0.22 -8.40 4.01
N TYR A 36 -0.63 -7.60 3.37
CA TYR A 36 -1.68 -6.83 4.03
C TYR A 36 -3.04 -7.28 3.51
N PHE A 37 -3.98 -7.47 4.42
CA PHE A 37 -5.38 -7.65 4.11
C PHE A 37 -6.12 -6.34 4.39
N ILE A 38 -6.79 -5.80 3.37
CA ILE A 38 -7.55 -4.55 3.47
C ILE A 38 -9.00 -4.89 3.13
N PRO A 39 -9.89 -5.03 4.13
CA PRO A 39 -11.29 -5.36 3.88
C PRO A 39 -11.97 -4.21 3.14
N VAL A 40 -12.81 -4.55 2.17
CA VAL A 40 -13.63 -3.61 1.39
C VAL A 40 -15.08 -4.06 1.45
N HIS A 41 -15.96 -3.16 1.89
CA HIS A 41 -17.40 -3.45 1.99
C HIS A 41 -18.16 -2.84 0.80
N GLY A 42 -18.96 -3.67 0.10
CA GLY A 42 -19.83 -3.27 -1.03
C GLY A 42 -20.15 -4.42 -2.00
N GLN A 43 -21.20 -4.27 -2.82
CA GLN A 43 -21.60 -5.24 -3.86
C GLN A 43 -20.61 -5.26 -5.04
N ALA A 44 -20.47 -6.43 -5.68
CA ALA A 44 -19.41 -6.80 -6.64
C ALA A 44 -19.32 -6.02 -7.98
N GLU A 45 -20.20 -5.05 -8.29
CA GLU A 45 -20.04 -4.17 -9.47
C GLU A 45 -19.02 -3.03 -9.25
N ALA A 46 -18.42 -2.98 -8.07
CA ALA A 46 -17.63 -1.86 -7.59
C ALA A 46 -16.14 -2.20 -7.42
N ASP A 47 -15.56 -3.19 -8.13
CA ASP A 47 -14.15 -3.59 -7.96
C ASP A 47 -13.18 -2.40 -8.04
N LEU A 48 -13.41 -1.47 -8.99
CA LEU A 48 -12.63 -0.24 -9.08
C LEU A 48 -12.81 0.65 -7.83
N VAL A 49 -14.03 0.76 -7.30
CA VAL A 49 -14.31 1.50 -6.07
C VAL A 49 -13.70 0.80 -4.85
N ALA A 50 -13.72 -0.53 -4.81
CA ALA A 50 -13.10 -1.34 -3.78
C ALA A 50 -11.58 -1.15 -3.79
N LEU A 51 -10.95 -1.21 -4.97
CA LEU A 51 -9.53 -0.92 -5.14
C LEU A 51 -9.18 0.52 -4.71
N LYS A 52 -10.01 1.51 -5.04
CA LYS A 52 -9.84 2.89 -4.57
C LYS A 52 -9.96 3.02 -3.04
N LYS A 53 -10.91 2.31 -2.41
CA LYS A 53 -11.05 2.28 -0.95
C LYS A 53 -9.83 1.62 -0.30
N ALA A 54 -9.33 0.54 -0.90
CA ALA A 54 -8.13 -0.14 -0.44
C ALA A 54 -6.90 0.77 -0.57
N SER A 55 -6.76 1.50 -1.68
CA SER A 55 -5.65 2.43 -1.89
C SER A 55 -5.65 3.56 -0.86
N GLN A 56 -6.81 4.16 -0.58
CA GLN A 56 -6.94 5.19 0.46
C GLN A 56 -6.54 4.69 1.86
N SER A 57 -6.81 3.42 2.14
CA SER A 57 -6.40 2.80 3.41
C SER A 57 -4.89 2.58 3.44
N LEU A 58 -4.30 2.14 2.31
CA LEU A 58 -2.86 2.02 2.16
C LEU A 58 -2.15 3.38 2.31
N ASP A 59 -2.67 4.44 1.69
CA ASP A 59 -2.11 5.80 1.80
C ASP A 59 -2.06 6.23 3.28
N LYS A 60 -3.14 5.99 4.05
CA LYS A 60 -3.18 6.29 5.49
C LYS A 60 -2.16 5.48 6.29
N LEU A 61 -1.90 4.22 5.91
CA LEU A 61 -0.88 3.40 6.56
C LEU A 61 0.52 3.94 6.26
N LEU A 62 0.79 4.37 5.03
CA LEU A 62 2.06 4.98 4.62
C LEU A 62 2.29 6.31 5.36
N SER A 63 1.29 7.20 5.39
CA SER A 63 1.40 8.47 6.13
C SER A 63 1.63 8.26 7.62
N ALA A 64 1.03 7.22 8.23
CA ALA A 64 1.27 6.88 9.63
C ALA A 64 2.72 6.43 9.91
N GLN A 65 3.42 5.93 8.89
CA GLN A 65 4.84 5.58 8.93
C GLN A 65 5.75 6.76 8.53
N GLY A 66 5.19 7.96 8.36
CA GLY A 66 5.93 9.15 7.93
C GLY A 66 6.30 9.14 6.44
N VAL A 67 5.66 8.30 5.64
CA VAL A 67 5.86 8.25 4.19
C VAL A 67 4.83 9.15 3.52
N ASP A 68 5.31 10.27 2.98
CA ASP A 68 4.52 11.21 2.18
C ASP A 68 4.67 10.90 0.67
N VAL A 69 3.55 10.88 -0.06
CA VAL A 69 3.52 10.56 -1.49
C VAL A 69 4.22 11.67 -2.30
N GLU A 70 4.04 12.92 -1.88
CA GLU A 70 4.66 14.08 -2.50
C GLU A 70 6.19 14.01 -2.43
N ASP A 71 6.72 13.52 -1.31
CA ASP A 71 8.16 13.32 -1.11
C ASP A 71 8.71 12.20 -2.01
N ILE A 72 7.98 11.08 -2.12
CA ILE A 72 8.34 10.00 -3.06
C ILE A 72 8.38 10.53 -4.50
N VAL A 73 7.39 11.32 -4.91
CA VAL A 73 7.33 11.90 -6.26
C VAL A 73 8.48 12.88 -6.49
N ALA A 74 8.82 13.70 -5.49
CA ALA A 74 9.94 14.63 -5.56
C ALA A 74 11.26 13.87 -5.73
N ASP A 75 11.47 12.81 -4.96
CA ASP A 75 12.69 12.00 -5.03
C ASP A 75 12.80 11.23 -6.34
N PHE A 76 11.70 10.67 -6.84
CA PHE A 76 11.67 10.07 -8.17
C PHE A 76 12.03 11.09 -9.27
N LYS A 77 11.49 12.30 -9.22
CA LYS A 77 11.83 13.38 -10.18
C LYS A 77 13.31 13.76 -10.11
N LYS A 78 13.89 13.84 -8.91
CA LYS A 78 15.33 14.09 -8.73
C LYS A 78 16.18 12.96 -9.32
N ALA A 79 15.81 11.71 -9.06
CA ALA A 79 16.50 10.53 -9.59
C ALA A 79 16.45 10.49 -11.13
N ARG A 80 15.28 10.72 -11.72
CA ARG A 80 15.08 10.77 -13.18
C ARG A 80 15.91 11.86 -13.85
N LYS A 81 16.04 13.04 -13.24
CA LYS A 81 16.88 14.14 -13.76
C LYS A 81 18.38 13.78 -13.74
N LYS A 82 18.84 13.02 -12.73
CA LYS A 82 20.22 12.55 -12.65
C LYS A 82 20.55 11.46 -13.68
N SER A 83 19.56 10.70 -14.14
CA SER A 83 19.72 9.61 -15.11
C SER A 83 19.39 10.00 -16.55
N ALA A 84 18.97 11.25 -16.82
CA ALA A 84 18.70 11.70 -18.18
C ALA A 84 20.04 11.78 -18.96
N PRO A 85 20.22 11.05 -20.08
CA PRO A 85 21.42 11.15 -20.86
C PRO A 85 21.48 12.54 -21.49
N ALA A 86 22.64 13.19 -21.37
CA ALA A 86 22.94 14.44 -22.05
C ALA A 86 23.10 14.20 -23.55
N THR A 87 21.99 14.04 -24.28
CA THR A 87 22.01 13.87 -25.73
C THR A 87 21.19 14.97 -26.40
N SER A 88 21.84 16.12 -26.64
CA SER A 88 21.68 16.97 -27.83
C SER A 88 22.39 18.33 -27.67
N ALA A 89 23.71 18.32 -27.53
CA ALA A 89 24.51 19.53 -27.73
C ALA A 89 25.86 19.21 -28.37
N LYS A 90 25.84 18.82 -29.64
CA LYS A 90 26.89 19.10 -30.63
C LYS A 90 26.47 18.58 -32.01
N ALA A 91 25.89 19.47 -32.79
CA ALA A 91 26.02 19.48 -34.25
C ALA A 91 26.04 20.95 -34.65
N LYS A 92 27.25 21.46 -34.94
CA LYS A 92 27.50 22.71 -35.64
C LYS A 92 28.61 22.44 -36.64
#